data_AF-A0A1J5Q1B7-F1
#
_entry.id   AF-A0A1J5Q1B7-F1
#
_cell.length_a   1.000
_cell.length_b   1.000
_cell.length_c   1.000
_cell.angle_alpha   90.00
_cell.angle_beta   90.00
_cell.angle_gamma   90.00
#
_symmetry.space_group_name_H-M   'P 1'
#
loop_
_entity.id
_entity.type
_entity.pdbx_description
1 polymer ?
#
loop_
_entity_poly.entity_id
_entity_poly.type
_entity_poly.pdbx_seq_one_letter_code
_entity_poly.pdbx_strand_id
1 'polypeptide(L)' 'MNADHAHNLREYCRHVRGAAVLDVEMVGIDCDGFDLRADGHVLRFDFPAPVRDAESARAALVDLAEQARASAAA' A
#
# COMPACT_ATOMS: atom_id res chain seq x y z
N MET A 1 -2.30 -8.42 7.42
CA MET A 1 -1.77 -7.58 6.32
C MET A 1 -1.31 -8.41 5.14
N ASN A 2 -0.18 -9.14 5.20
CA ASN A 2 0.29 -9.89 4.03
C ASN A 2 -0.61 -11.09 3.66
N ALA A 3 -1.17 -11.81 4.64
CA ALA A 3 -2.08 -12.93 4.37
C ALA A 3 -3.48 -12.46 3.91
N ASP A 4 -4.03 -11.43 4.56
CA ASP A 4 -5.43 -11.02 4.33
C ASP A 4 -5.59 -9.93 3.25
N HIS A 5 -4.52 -9.21 2.93
CA HIS A 5 -4.57 -7.99 2.11
C HIS A 5 -3.58 -7.97 0.96
N ALA A 6 -2.94 -9.10 0.60
CA ALA A 6 -2.04 -9.19 -0.56
C ALA A 6 -2.66 -8.65 -1.87
N HIS A 7 -3.97 -8.81 -2.06
CA HIS A 7 -4.66 -8.23 -3.23
C HIS A 7 -4.63 -6.69 -3.22
N ASN A 8 -4.87 -6.05 -2.06
CA ASN A 8 -4.80 -4.60 -1.92
C ASN A 8 -3.37 -4.09 -2.13
N LEU A 9 -2.36 -4.85 -1.67
CA LEU A 9 -0.96 -4.49 -1.88
C LEU A 9 -0.58 -4.48 -3.38
N ARG A 10 -1.09 -5.42 -4.18
CA ARG A 10 -0.87 -5.44 -5.64
C ARG A 10 -1.51 -4.22 -6.31
N GLU A 11 -2.69 -3.82 -5.86
CA GLU A 11 -3.39 -2.65 -6.36
C GLU A 11 -2.65 -1.34 -6.03
N TYR A 12 -2.05 -1.22 -4.84
CA TYR A 12 -1.15 -0.09 -4.52
C TYR A 12 0.04 0.00 -5.47
N CYS A 13 0.71 -1.13 -5.71
CA CYS A 13 1.84 -1.17 -6.64
C CYS A 13 1.44 -0.84 -8.07
N ARG A 14 0.26 -1.28 -8.53
CA ARG A 14 -0.25 -0.93 -9.85
C ARG A 14 -0.54 0.56 -9.97
N HIS A 15 -1.16 1.17 -8.96
CA HIS A 15 -1.46 2.59 -8.94
C HIS A 15 -0.19 3.45 -9.01
N VAL A 16 0.86 3.08 -8.26
CA VAL A 16 2.08 3.90 -8.17
C VAL A 16 3.11 3.59 -9.27
N ARG A 17 3.26 2.34 -9.71
CA ARG A 17 4.23 1.97 -10.76
C ARG A 17 3.63 1.84 -12.16
N GLY A 18 2.31 1.90 -12.30
CA GLY A 18 1.64 1.68 -13.59
C GLY A 18 1.80 0.26 -14.15
N ALA A 19 2.28 -0.69 -13.34
CA ALA A 19 2.59 -2.06 -13.76
C ALA A 19 2.06 -3.07 -12.74
N ALA A 20 1.57 -4.21 -13.24
CA ALA A 20 1.17 -5.33 -12.39
C ALA A 20 2.40 -6.00 -11.79
N VAL A 21 2.35 -6.29 -10.49
CA VAL A 21 3.42 -6.99 -9.76
C VAL A 21 3.01 -8.42 -9.43
N LEU A 22 3.94 -9.36 -9.59
CA LEU A 22 3.70 -10.80 -9.44
C LEU A 22 3.85 -11.26 -7.99
N ASP A 23 4.78 -10.66 -7.27
CA ASP A 23 4.98 -10.85 -5.84
C ASP A 23 4.96 -9.51 -5.10
N VAL A 24 4.27 -9.46 -3.96
CA VAL A 24 4.18 -8.26 -3.14
C VAL A 24 4.02 -8.60 -1.67
N GLU A 25 4.79 -7.93 -0.83
CA GLU A 25 4.76 -8.08 0.61
C GLU A 25 5.00 -6.73 1.28
N MET A 26 4.21 -6.39 2.29
CA MET A 26 4.54 -5.28 3.18
C MET A 26 5.66 -5.71 4.11
N VAL A 27 6.78 -5.00 4.05
CA VAL A 27 8.00 -5.32 4.80
C VAL A 27 8.22 -4.38 5.99
N GLY A 28 7.54 -3.22 6.02
CA GLY A 28 7.63 -2.26 7.10
C GLY A 28 6.45 -1.28 7.11
N ILE A 29 6.15 -0.76 8.28
CA ILE A 29 5.23 0.36 8.50
C ILE A 29 5.74 1.20 9.67
N ASP A 30 5.71 2.51 9.51
CA ASP A 30 6.08 3.48 10.53
C ASP A 30 5.04 4.62 10.58
N CYS A 31 5.31 5.66 11.37
CA CYS A 31 4.38 6.78 11.53
C CYS A 31 4.20 7.60 10.24
N ASP A 32 5.16 7.57 9.33
CA ASP A 32 5.15 8.40 8.13
C ASP A 32 4.67 7.63 6.90
N GLY A 33 4.61 6.29 6.96
CA GLY A 33 4.26 5.48 5.79
C GLY A 33 4.52 4.00 5.95
N PHE A 34 4.62 3.31 4.81
CA PHE A 34 4.90 1.88 4.76
C PHE A 34 5.73 1.49 3.54
N ASP A 35 6.41 0.36 3.64
CA ASP A 35 7.27 -0.18 2.61
C ASP A 35 6.72 -1.49 2.05
N LEU A 36 6.65 -1.59 0.72
CA LEU A 36 6.32 -2.81 0.00
C LEU A 36 7.54 -3.34 -0.73
N ARG A 37 7.86 -4.61 -0.54
CA ARG A 37 8.72 -5.34 -1.47
C ARG A 37 7.86 -5.91 -2.57
N ALA A 38 8.05 -5.41 -3.79
CA ALA A 38 7.29 -5.81 -4.96
C ALA A 38 8.24 -6.24 -6.09
N ASP A 39 8.17 -7.52 -6.48
CA ASP A 39 9.07 -8.18 -7.43
C ASP A 39 10.57 -7.96 -7.11
N GLY A 40 10.93 -8.03 -5.83
CA GLY A 40 12.32 -7.84 -5.36
C GLY A 40 12.75 -6.37 -5.18
N HIS A 41 11.89 -5.40 -5.52
CA HIS A 41 12.16 -3.98 -5.32
C HIS A 41 11.37 -3.42 -4.14
N VAL A 42 12.04 -2.66 -3.25
CA VAL A 42 11.37 -1.95 -2.16
C VAL A 42 10.79 -0.63 -2.68
N LEU A 43 9.53 -0.38 -2.34
CA LEU A 43 8.77 0.83 -2.63
C LEU A 43 8.30 1.46 -1.32
N ARG A 44 8.57 2.75 -1.15
CA ARG A 44 8.06 3.57 -0.05
C ARG A 44 6.74 4.22 -0.45
N PHE A 45 5.77 4.16 0.44
CA PHE A 45 4.50 4.86 0.34
C PHE A 45 4.33 5.75 1.57
N ASP A 46 4.24 7.05 1.35
CA ASP A 46 4.05 8.01 2.44
C ASP A 46 2.56 8.20 2.74
N PHE A 47 2.24 8.27 4.02
CA PHE A 47 0.92 8.72 4.46
C PHE A 47 0.78 10.24 4.23
N PRO A 48 -0.43 10.73 3.94
CA PRO A 48 -0.67 12.17 3.78
C PRO A 48 -0.44 12.96 5.07
N ALA A 49 -0.49 12.29 6.23
CA ALA A 49 -0.14 12.84 7.53
C ALA A 49 0.39 11.73 8.46
N PRO A 50 1.23 12.05 9.46
CA PRO A 50 1.76 11.05 10.38
C PRO A 50 0.67 10.35 11.19
N VAL A 51 0.73 9.02 11.25
CA VAL A 51 -0.16 8.17 12.05
C VAL A 51 0.45 7.92 13.43
N ARG A 52 -0.40 7.81 14.46
CA ARG A 52 0.04 7.72 15.87
C ARG A 52 -0.39 6.44 16.58
N ASP A 53 -1.24 5.67 15.94
CA ASP A 53 -1.78 4.42 16.47
C ASP A 53 -2.13 3.46 15.33
N ALA A 54 -2.44 2.21 15.69
CA ALA A 54 -2.77 1.18 14.72
C ALA A 54 -4.08 1.46 13.96
N GLU A 55 -5.01 2.20 14.57
CA GLU A 55 -6.30 2.51 13.97
C GLU A 55 -6.15 3.53 12.83
N SER A 56 -5.42 4.62 13.08
CA SER A 56 -5.06 5.64 12.09
C SER A 56 -4.21 5.06 10.96
N ALA A 57 -3.27 4.17 11.26
CA ALA A 57 -2.51 3.43 10.25
C ALA A 57 -3.42 2.58 9.35
N ARG A 58 -4.39 1.87 9.95
CA ARG A 58 -5.36 1.06 9.21
C ARG A 58 -6.26 1.92 8.33
N ALA A 59 -6.75 3.04 8.84
CA ALA A 59 -7.57 3.98 8.07
C ALA A 59 -6.82 4.51 6.84
N ALA A 60 -5.56 4.94 7.02
CA ALA A 60 -4.74 5.44 5.92
C ALA A 60 -4.50 4.38 4.82
N LEU A 61 -4.31 3.11 5.18
CA LEU A 61 -4.21 2.01 4.22
C LEU A 61 -5.54 1.77 3.47
N VAL A 62 -6.69 1.84 4.16
CA VAL A 62 -8.01 1.68 3.53
C VAL A 62 -8.25 2.80 2.51
N ASP A 63 -7.99 4.04 2.87
CA ASP A 63 -8.15 5.20 1.98
C ASP A 63 -7.30 5.06 0.71
N LEU A 64 -6.05 4.61 0.86
CA LEU A 64 -5.18 4.35 -0.28
C LEU A 64 -5.75 3.25 -1.19
N ALA A 65 -6.47 2.27 -0.63
CA ALA A 65 -7.04 1.15 -1.40
C ALA A 65 -8.25 1.60 -2.20
N GLU A 66 -9.04 2.50 -1.61
CA GLU A 66 -10.14 3.15 -2.28
C GLU A 66 -9.67 4.02 -3.45
N GLN A 67 -8.62 4.82 -3.25
CA GLN A 67 -8.03 5.66 -4.29
C GLN A 67 -7.43 4.82 -5.45
N ALA A 68 -6.72 3.74 -5.13
CA ALA A 68 -6.17 2.83 -6.12
C ALA A 68 -7.27 2.15 -6.96
N ARG A 69 -8.37 1.70 -6.31
CA ARG A 69 -9.53 1.12 -7.00
C ARG A 69 -10.25 2.13 -7.90
N ALA A 70 -10.45 3.36 -7.41
CA ALA A 70 -11.10 4.42 -8.20
C ALA A 70 -10.30 4.77 -9.46
N SER A 71 -8.96 4.81 -9.35
CA SER A 71 -8.07 5.11 -10.48
C SER A 71 -7.95 3.99 -11.51
N ALA A 72 -8.29 2.75 -11.12
CA ALA A 72 -8.29 1.59 -12.01
C ALA A 72 -9.59 1.39 -12.80
N ALA A 73 -10.67 2.04 -12.38
CA ALA A 73 -11.99 1.97 -13.00
C ALA A 73 -12.25 3.12 -14.00
N ALA A 74 -11.27 4.01 -14.19
CA ALA A 74 -11.28 5.14 -15.12
C ALA A 74 -10.43 4.84 -16.36
#